data_AF-A0A1Y1R3M1-F1
#
_entry.id   AF-A0A1Y1R3M1-F1
#
_cell.length_a   1.000
_cell.length_b   1.000
_cell.length_c   1.000
_cell.angle_alpha   90.00
_cell.angle_beta   90.00
_cell.angle_gamma   90.00
#
_symmetry.space_group_name_H-M   'P 1'
#
loop_
_entity.id
_entity.type
_entity.pdbx_description
1 polymer ?
#
loop_
_entity_poly.entity_id
_entity_poly.type
_entity_poly.pdbx_seq_one_letter_code
_entity_poly.pdbx_strand_id
1 'polypeptide(L)' 'MSDDYVLEIVEISEGEIVLRTRHDHNTLLTLKFSSDALDYLDNRYLDVAKVMLNAGMQAATGFDEAGASLFIGRRLH' A
#
# COMPACT_ATOMS: atom_id res chain seq x y z
N MET A 1 7.97 -18.60 -9.47
CA MET A 1 7.98 -17.68 -8.31
C MET A 1 6.68 -17.94 -7.57
N SER A 2 6.73 -18.39 -6.33
CA SER A 2 5.54 -18.71 -5.52
C SER A 2 4.81 -17.42 -5.13
N ASP A 3 3.48 -17.47 -5.04
CA ASP A 3 2.60 -16.32 -4.68
C ASP A 3 2.87 -15.76 -3.26
N ASP A 4 3.75 -16.40 -2.49
CA ASP A 4 4.13 -16.07 -1.10
C ASP A 4 4.62 -14.63 -0.88
N TYR A 5 5.10 -13.94 -1.92
CA TYR A 5 5.64 -12.57 -1.80
C TYR A 5 4.70 -11.49 -2.35
N VAL A 6 3.45 -11.82 -2.70
CA VAL A 6 2.48 -10.82 -3.14
C VAL A 6 2.11 -9.92 -1.96
N LEU A 7 2.26 -8.61 -2.14
CA LEU A 7 1.86 -7.61 -1.17
C LEU A 7 0.48 -7.05 -1.52
N GLU A 8 -0.32 -6.77 -0.50
CA GLU A 8 -1.60 -6.09 -0.66
C GLU A 8 -1.71 -4.87 0.28
N ILE A 9 -2.43 -3.85 -0.21
CA ILE A 9 -2.75 -2.63 0.51
C ILE A 9 -4.23 -2.71 0.89
N VAL A 10 -4.53 -2.66 2.19
CA VAL A 10 -5.88 -2.85 2.71
C VAL A 10 -6.21 -1.73 3.68
N GLU A 11 -7.40 -1.15 3.56
CA GLU A 11 -7.94 -0.28 4.59
C GLU A 11 -8.68 -1.14 5.63
N ILE A 12 -8.27 -1.05 6.89
CA ILE A 12 -8.86 -1.85 7.99
C ILE A 12 -9.83 -1.02 8.85
N SER A 13 -9.70 0.29 8.78
CA SER A 13 -10.60 1.29 9.38
C SER A 13 -10.37 2.60 8.64
N GLU A 14 -11.32 3.54 8.68
CA GLU A 14 -11.22 4.82 7.96
C GLU A 14 -9.89 5.53 8.26
N GLY A 15 -9.07 5.71 7.22
CA GLY A 15 -7.76 6.36 7.35
C GLY A 15 -6.66 5.51 7.97
N GLU A 16 -6.90 4.24 8.28
CA GLU A 16 -5.91 3.25 8.70
C GLU A 16 -5.67 2.20 7.61
N ILE A 17 -4.53 2.34 6.93
CA ILE A 17 -4.12 1.51 5.81
C ILE A 17 -2.97 0.62 6.25
N VAL A 18 -3.05 -0.66 5.90
CA VAL A 18 -2.00 -1.64 6.13
C VAL A 18 -1.42 -2.15 4.82
N LEU A 19 -0.10 -2.31 4.79
CA LEU A 19 0.60 -3.13 3.81
C LEU A 19 0.86 -4.48 4.46
N ARG A 20 0.41 -5.55 3.82
CA ARG A 20 0.60 -6.91 4.34
C ARG A 20 0.90 -7.91 3.22
N THR A 21 1.44 -9.05 3.61
CA THR A 21 1.58 -10.22 2.73
C THR A 21 0.20 -10.79 2.42
N ARG A 22 0.00 -11.25 1.19
CA ARG A 22 -1.28 -11.88 0.79
C ARG A 22 -1.44 -13.30 1.33
N HIS A 23 -0.33 -14.00 1.57
CA HIS A 23 -0.35 -15.41 1.97
C HIS A 23 -0.79 -15.62 3.42
N ASP A 24 -0.14 -14.95 4.38
CA ASP A 24 -0.40 -15.11 5.82
C ASP A 24 -0.98 -13.86 6.48
N HIS A 25 -1.31 -12.82 5.70
CA HIS A 25 -1.86 -11.55 6.18
C HIS A 25 -0.98 -10.85 7.23
N ASN A 26 0.33 -11.13 7.22
CA ASN A 26 1.26 -10.52 8.14
C ASN A 26 1.46 -9.03 7.81
N THR A 27 1.10 -8.16 8.75
CA THR A 27 1.24 -6.70 8.60
C THR A 27 2.71 -6.30 8.62
N LEU A 28 3.15 -5.67 7.53
CA LEU A 28 4.52 -5.17 7.38
C LEU A 28 4.62 -3.69 7.77
N LEU A 29 3.58 -2.91 7.47
CA LEU A 29 3.54 -1.47 7.72
C LEU A 29 2.09 -1.00 7.94
N THR A 30 1.94 0.00 8.82
CA THR A 30 0.68 0.71 9.06
C THR A 30 0.86 2.19 8.77
N LEU A 31 -0.03 2.74 7.94
CA LEU A 31 -0.17 4.17 7.66
C LEU A 31 -1.47 4.66 8.30
N LYS A 32 -1.38 5.68 9.15
CA LYS A 32 -2.54 6.31 9.79
C LYS A 32 -2.61 7.78 9.40
N PHE A 33 -3.73 8.17 8.82
CA PHE A 33 -4.05 9.58 8.60
C PHE A 33 -4.60 10.19 9.90
N SER A 34 -4.24 11.44 10.17
CA SER A 34 -4.91 12.22 11.22
C SER A 34 -6.31 12.61 10.75
N SER A 35 -7.19 12.97 11.70
CA SER A 35 -8.51 13.54 11.40
C SER A 35 -8.41 14.71 10.43
N ASP A 36 -7.51 15.64 10.69
CA ASP A 36 -7.35 16.85 9.87
C ASP A 36 -6.90 16.52 8.44
N ALA A 37 -6.12 15.45 8.27
CA ALA A 37 -5.70 14.99 6.96
C ALA A 37 -6.84 14.28 6.21
N LEU A 38 -7.69 13.52 6.91
CA LEU A 38 -8.89 12.92 6.33
C LEU A 38 -9.88 13.99 5.89
N ASP A 39 -10.14 15.00 6.73
CA ASP A 39 -11.00 16.13 6.40
C ASP A 39 -10.49 16.92 5.19
N TYR A 40 -9.16 17.10 5.10
CA TYR A 40 -8.54 17.81 3.98
C TYR A 40 -8.53 17.01 2.67
N LEU A 41 -8.29 15.70 2.76
CA LEU A 41 -8.13 14.83 1.59
C LEU A 41 -9.47 14.25 1.12
N ASP A 42 -10.52 14.25 1.94
CA ASP A 42 -11.80 13.60 1.67
C ASP A 42 -11.56 12.17 1.18
N ASN A 43 -12.30 11.65 0.19
CA ASN A 43 -12.07 10.30 -0.33
C ASN A 43 -10.72 10.07 -1.06
N ARG A 44 -9.80 11.06 -1.09
CA ARG A 44 -8.51 10.96 -1.80
C ARG A 44 -7.37 10.41 -0.95
N TYR A 45 -7.54 10.22 0.37
CA TYR A 45 -6.46 9.70 1.22
C TYR A 45 -5.99 8.30 0.78
N LEU A 46 -6.87 7.49 0.19
CA LEU A 46 -6.51 6.17 -0.36
C LEU A 46 -5.54 6.28 -1.54
N ASP A 47 -5.73 7.26 -2.42
CA ASP A 47 -4.83 7.48 -3.56
C ASP A 47 -3.49 8.04 -3.08
N VAL A 48 -3.51 8.92 -2.07
CA VAL A 48 -2.29 9.39 -1.40
C VAL A 48 -1.53 8.23 -0.77
N ALA A 49 -2.21 7.33 -0.05
CA ALA A 49 -1.60 6.15 0.56
C ALA A 49 -0.89 5.27 -0.48
N LYS A 50 -1.55 4.97 -1.61
CA LYS A 50 -0.96 4.17 -2.70
C LYS A 50 0.31 4.80 -3.25
N VAL A 51 0.29 6.12 -3.50
CA VAL A 51 1.46 6.85 -4.01
C VAL A 51 2.60 6.83 -3.00
N MET A 52 2.32 7.08 -1.71
CA MET A 52 3.33 7.07 -0.65
C MET A 52 3.99 5.70 -0.50
N LEU A 53 3.19 4.63 -0.48
CA LEU A 53 3.70 3.26 -0.37
C LEU A 53 4.55 2.89 -1.59
N ASN A 54 4.10 3.22 -2.79
CA ASN A 54 4.85 2.96 -4.01
C ASN A 54 6.17 3.75 -4.06
N ALA A 55 6.17 5.02 -3.64
CA ALA A 55 7.38 5.84 -3.56
C ALA A 55 8.36 5.30 -2.51
N GLY A 56 7.87 4.89 -1.33
CA GLY A 56 8.69 4.31 -0.28
C GLY A 56 9.36 3.00 -0.70
N MET A 57 8.62 2.13 -1.40
CA MET A 57 9.15 0.89 -1.95
C MET A 57 10.27 1.15 -2.97
N GLN A 58 10.05 2.06 -3.93
CA GLN A 58 11.07 2.45 -4.91
C GLN A 58 12.32 3.04 -4.26
N ALA A 59 12.16 3.84 -3.22
CA ALA A 59 13.28 4.40 -2.48
C ALA A 59 14.08 3.32 -1.72
N ALA A 60 13.40 2.33 -1.15
CA ALA A 60 14.02 1.27 -0.36
C ALA A 60 14.77 0.22 -1.22
N THR A 61 14.31 -0.04 -2.45
CA THR A 61 14.96 -1.00 -3.35
C THR A 61 16.17 -0.43 -4.11
N GLY A 62 16.47 0.85 -3.92
CA GLY A 62 17.33 1.60 -4.85
C GLY A 62 16.60 1.82 -6.18
N PHE A 63 17.03 2.82 -6.95
CA PHE A 63 16.49 3.15 -8.28
C PHE A 63 16.82 2.06 -9.34
N ASP A 64 16.49 0.81 -9.07
CA ASP A 64 16.52 -0.27 -10.04
C ASP A 64 15.10 -0.43 -10.59
N GLU A 65 14.92 -0.26 -11.90
CA GLU A 65 13.65 -0.29 -12.64
C GLU A 65 12.86 -1.62 -12.54
N ALA A 66 13.22 -2.52 -11.61
CA ALA A 66 12.65 -3.86 -11.46
C ALA A 66 11.52 -3.98 -10.41
N GLY A 67 11.23 -2.94 -9.61
CA GLY A 67 10.25 -3.00 -8.52
C GLY A 67 8.78 -2.73 -8.90
N ALA A 68 8.52 -2.18 -10.10
CA ALA A 68 7.20 -1.68 -10.48
C ALA A 68 6.17 -2.78 -10.87
N SER A 69 6.59 -4.04 -10.97
CA SER A 69 5.74 -5.12 -11.51
C SER A 69 4.96 -5.91 -10.45
N LEU A 70 5.19 -5.71 -9.15
CA LEU A 70 4.61 -6.56 -8.11
C LEU A 70 3.15 -6.24 -7.75
N PHE A 71 2.64 -5.07 -8.14
CA PHE A 71 1.28 -4.61 -7.76
C PHE A 71 0.21 -4.80 -8.85
N ILE A 72 0.53 -5.37 -10.01
CA ILE A 72 -0.47 -5.67 -11.05
C ILE A 72 -1.16 -7.02 -10.75
N GLY A 73 -1.65 -7.15 -9.52
CA GLY A 73 -2.61 -8.16 -9.09
C GLY A 73 -4.04 -7.66 -9.25
N ARG A 74 -4.45 -7.41 -10.49
CA ARG A 74 -5.83 -7.53 -11.03
C ARG A 74 -6.79 -8.21 -10.01
N ARG A 75 -7.81 -7.57 -9.44
CA ARG A 75 -9.07 -7.13 -10.08
C ARG A 75 -9.91 -6.37 -9.04
N LEU A 76 -10.40 -5.18 -9.38
CA LEU A 76 -11.62 -4.61 -8.77
C LEU A 76 -12.81 -5.35 -9.40
N HIS A 77 -13.51 -6.17 -8.60
CA HIS A 77 -14.90 -6.57 -8.79
C HIS A 77 -15.63 -6.16 -7.52
#